data_AF-A0A212KUW3-F1
#
_entry.id   AF-A0A212KUW3-F1
#
_cell.length_a   1.000
_cell.length_b   1.000
_cell.length_c   1.000
_cell.angle_alpha   90.00
_cell.angle_beta   90.00
_cell.angle_gamma   90.00
#
_symmetry.space_group_name_H-M   'P 1'
#
loop_
_entity.id
_entity.type
_entity.pdbx_description
1 polymer ?
#
loop_
_entity_poly.entity_id
_entity_poly.type
_entity_poly.pdbx_seq_one_letter_code
_entity_poly.pdbx_strand_id
1 'polypeptide(L)'
;MEAFSKIFAAALQLSTIVLHAHGYRAKAGMGHHWISIRSVFEIIGKSAKNYVSYFNSCRAKRNQSDYDCAGRISHSEVEELLREVKTRIAT
;
A
#
# COMPACT_ATOMS: atom_id res chain seq x y z
N MET A 1 15.28 -3.12 4.86
CA MET A 1 14.10 -4.03 4.79
C MET A 1 13.06 -3.68 5.85
N GLU A 2 13.40 -3.61 7.14
CA GLU A 2 12.42 -3.38 8.23
C GLU A 2 11.59 -2.09 8.06
N ALA A 3 12.23 -0.97 7.72
CA ALA A 3 11.54 0.31 7.49
C ALA A 3 10.51 0.21 6.34
N PHE A 4 10.86 -0.43 5.23
CA PHE A 4 9.94 -0.63 4.11
C PHE A 4 8.71 -1.46 4.49
N SER A 5 8.92 -2.57 5.20
CA SER A 5 7.82 -3.43 5.64
C SER A 5 6.86 -2.68 6.57
N LYS A 6 7.38 -1.81 7.46
CA LYS A 6 6.59 -0.94 8.33
C LYS A 6 5.75 0.07 7.53
N ILE A 7 6.36 0.75 6.56
CA ILE A 7 5.63 1.77 5.77
C ILE A 7 4.63 1.10 4.81
N PHE A 8 4.97 -0.04 4.21
CA PHE A 8 4.00 -0.80 3.42
C PHE A 8 2.81 -1.28 4.27
N ALA A 9 3.04 -1.71 5.51
CA ALA A 9 1.96 -2.04 6.43
C ALA A 9 1.05 -0.82 6.70
N ALA A 10 1.61 0.38 6.84
CA ALA A 10 0.83 1.62 6.96
C ALA A 10 0.02 1.92 5.69
N ALA A 11 0.58 1.72 4.50
CA ALA A 11 -0.13 1.87 3.22
C ALA A 11 -1.32 0.89 3.09
N LEU A 12 -1.15 -0.35 3.56
CA LEU A 12 -2.21 -1.34 3.62
C LEU A 12 -3.30 -0.96 4.64
N GLN A 13 -2.92 -0.41 5.79
CA GLN A 13 -3.86 0.09 6.79
C GLN A 13 -4.68 1.26 6.23
N LEU A 14 -4.06 2.23 5.55
CA LEU A 14 -4.79 3.32 4.89
C LEU A 14 -5.80 2.78 3.87
N SER A 15 -5.39 1.83 3.04
CA SER A 15 -6.29 1.19 2.07
C SER A 15 -7.49 0.56 2.79
N THR A 16 -7.24 -0.12 3.92
CA THR A 16 -8.29 -0.76 4.74
C THR A 16 -9.22 0.26 5.40
N ILE A 17 -8.70 1.41 5.85
CA ILE A 17 -9.50 2.52 6.39
C ILE A 17 -10.47 3.03 5.32
N VAL A 18 -10.02 3.24 4.08
CA VAL A 18 -10.89 3.68 2.97
C VAL A 18 -12.05 2.70 2.75
N LEU A 19 -11.76 1.38 2.77
CA LEU A 19 -12.80 0.36 2.66
C LEU A 19 -13.82 0.48 3.79
N HIS A 20 -13.36 0.56 5.04
CA HIS A 20 -14.24 0.64 6.20
C HIS A 20 -15.07 1.92 6.23
N ALA A 21 -14.50 3.07 5.84
CA ALA A 21 -15.21 4.34 5.74
C ALA A 21 -16.39 4.29 4.75
N HIS A 22 -16.32 3.40 3.76
CA HIS A 22 -17.37 3.19 2.76
C HIS A 22 -18.20 1.91 3.02
N GLY A 23 -18.10 1.32 4.21
CA GLY A 23 -18.89 0.14 4.60
C GLY A 23 -18.40 -1.19 4.04
N TYR A 24 -17.23 -1.22 3.40
CA TYR A 24 -16.64 -2.44 2.85
C TYR A 24 -15.65 -3.10 3.82
N ARG A 25 -15.45 -4.41 3.63
CA ARG A 25 -14.36 -5.18 4.25
C ARG A 25 -13.70 -6.07 3.21
N ALA A 26 -12.37 -6.07 3.17
CA ALA A 26 -11.66 -7.06 2.38
C ALA A 26 -11.84 -8.44 3.01
N LYS A 27 -12.19 -9.44 2.19
CA LYS A 27 -12.28 -10.82 2.66
C LYS A 27 -10.89 -11.29 3.09
N ALA A 28 -10.79 -11.87 4.28
CA ALA A 28 -9.55 -12.47 4.75
C ALA A 28 -9.14 -13.66 3.87
N GLY A 29 -7.83 -13.82 3.66
CA GLY A 29 -7.27 -14.94 2.89
C GLY A 29 -6.31 -14.50 1.77
N MET A 30 -6.07 -15.40 0.82
CA MET A 30 -5.16 -15.15 -0.28
C MET A 30 -5.62 -13.95 -1.11
N GLY A 31 -4.69 -13.04 -1.43
CA GLY A 31 -4.98 -11.87 -2.24
C GLY A 31 -5.60 -10.68 -1.48
N HIS A 32 -5.86 -10.78 -0.18
CA HIS A 32 -6.47 -9.68 0.58
C HIS A 32 -5.70 -8.35 0.48
N HIS A 33 -4.35 -8.36 0.44
CA HIS A 33 -3.56 -7.15 0.18
C HIS A 33 -3.90 -6.50 -1.18
N TRP A 34 -3.99 -7.31 -2.23
CA TRP A 34 -4.31 -6.83 -3.57
C TRP A 34 -5.75 -6.30 -3.62
N ILE A 35 -6.70 -7.01 -3.01
CA ILE A 35 -8.09 -6.57 -2.92
C ILE A 35 -8.19 -5.24 -2.18
N SER A 36 -7.59 -5.12 -0.98
CA SER A 36 -7.62 -3.88 -0.19
C SER A 36 -7.05 -2.70 -0.97
N ILE A 37 -5.90 -2.86 -1.64
CA ILE A 37 -5.28 -1.78 -2.42
C ILE A 37 -6.08 -1.45 -3.68
N ARG A 38 -6.54 -2.46 -4.43
CA ARG A 38 -7.28 -2.26 -5.68
C ARG A 38 -8.63 -1.58 -5.45
N SER A 39 -9.34 -1.99 -4.40
CA SER A 39 -10.66 -1.43 -4.08
C SER A 39 -10.63 0.06 -3.78
N VAL A 40 -9.48 0.62 -3.35
CA VAL A 40 -9.33 2.08 -3.19
C VAL A 40 -9.57 2.81 -4.52
N PHE A 41 -9.11 2.28 -5.65
CA PHE A 41 -9.38 2.89 -6.95
C PHE A 41 -10.85 2.83 -7.33
N GLU A 42 -11.54 1.73 -7.01
CA GLU A 42 -12.96 1.58 -7.30
C GLU A 42 -13.82 2.52 -6.44
N ILE A 43 -13.39 2.82 -5.20
CA ILE A 43 -14.08 3.71 -4.26
C ILE A 43 -13.79 5.19 -4.54
N ILE A 44 -12.52 5.56 -4.68
CA ILE A 44 -12.06 6.96 -4.76
C ILE A 44 -11.96 7.44 -6.23
N GLY A 45 -11.85 6.52 -7.18
CA GLY A 45 -11.78 6.82 -8.60
C GLY A 45 -10.38 7.26 -9.08
N LYS A 46 -10.35 8.01 -10.18
CA LYS A 46 -9.12 8.33 -10.93
C LYS A 46 -8.04 9.03 -10.12
N SER A 47 -8.41 9.81 -9.10
CA SER A 47 -7.47 10.50 -8.21
C SER A 47 -6.60 9.52 -7.40
N ALA A 48 -7.06 8.28 -7.20
CA ALA A 48 -6.31 7.24 -6.50
C ALA A 48 -5.39 6.39 -7.39
N LYS A 49 -5.44 6.56 -8.73
CA LYS A 49 -4.77 5.67 -9.70
C LYS A 49 -3.27 5.50 -9.42
N ASN A 50 -2.56 6.60 -9.19
CA ASN A 50 -1.11 6.57 -8.99
C ASN A 50 -0.75 5.83 -7.69
N TYR A 51 -1.52 6.00 -6.62
CA TYR A 51 -1.33 5.31 -5.34
C TYR A 51 -1.56 3.82 -5.44
N VAL A 52 -2.66 3.43 -6.07
CA VAL A 52 -2.98 2.02 -6.26
C VAL A 52 -1.92 1.33 -7.13
N SER A 53 -1.40 2.02 -8.15
CA SER A 53 -0.29 1.50 -8.95
C SER A 53 0.98 1.35 -8.11
N TYR A 54 1.37 2.40 -7.38
CA TYR A 54 2.59 2.41 -6.57
C TYR A 54 2.56 1.37 -5.45
N PHE A 55 1.47 1.29 -4.68
CA PHE A 55 1.32 0.30 -3.61
C PHE A 55 1.34 -1.14 -4.13
N ASN A 56 0.79 -1.38 -5.33
CA ASN A 56 0.89 -2.69 -5.97
C ASN A 56 2.33 -3.03 -6.38
N SER A 57 3.10 -2.06 -6.88
CA SER A 57 4.54 -2.24 -7.13
C SER A 57 5.30 -2.54 -5.84
N CYS A 58 5.00 -1.83 -4.73
CA CYS A 58 5.58 -2.13 -3.42
C CYS A 58 5.21 -3.53 -2.91
N ARG A 59 3.97 -3.98 -3.13
CA ARG A 59 3.52 -5.34 -2.78
C ARG A 59 4.31 -6.39 -3.53
N ALA A 60 4.53 -6.21 -4.83
CA ALA A 60 5.35 -7.10 -5.65
C ALA A 60 6.81 -7.13 -5.17
N LYS A 61 7.37 -5.96 -4.81
CA LYS A 61 8.72 -5.84 -4.25
C LYS A 61 8.86 -6.50 -2.88
N ARG A 62 7.84 -6.45 -2.02
CA ARG A 62 7.82 -7.19 -0.74
C ARG A 62 7.86 -8.70 -0.99
N ASN A 63 7.01 -9.19 -1.88
CA ASN A 63 7.01 -10.60 -2.27
C ASN A 63 8.36 -11.05 -2.85
N GLN A 64 9.04 -10.18 -3.62
CA GLN A 64 10.39 -10.48 -4.13
C GLN A 64 11.48 -10.33 -3.07
N SER A 65 11.43 -9.35 -2.17
CA SER A 65 12.45 -9.14 -1.13
C SER A 65 12.40 -10.19 -0.02
N ASP A 66 11.25 -10.86 0.17
CA ASP A 66 11.13 -11.99 1.09
C ASP A 66 11.76 -13.28 0.51
N TYR A 67 12.02 -13.33 -0.81
CA TYR A 67 12.61 -14.48 -1.53
C TYR A 67 14.00 -14.21 -2.16
N ASP A 68 14.32 -12.96 -2.51
CA ASP A 68 15.61 -12.52 -3.06
C ASP A 68 16.34 -11.64 -2.03
N CYS A 69 17.54 -12.10 -1.67
CA CYS A 69 18.50 -11.47 -0.78
C CYS A 69 18.66 -9.95 -1.02
N ALA A 70 18.71 -9.20 0.09
CA ALA A 70 19.11 -7.80 0.27
C ALA A 70 19.40 -6.95 -0.98
N GLY A 71 18.61 -5.88 -1.21
CA GLY A 71 19.10 -4.73 -2.01
C GLY A 71 18.10 -3.89 -2.82
N ARG A 72 16.78 -4.14 -2.79
CA ARG A 72 15.83 -3.49 -3.73
C ARG A 72 14.88 -2.43 -3.16
N ILE A 73 15.15 -1.92 -1.96
CA ILE A 73 14.43 -0.73 -1.45
C ILE A 73 15.46 0.33 -1.12
N SER A 74 15.46 1.40 -1.91
CA SER A 74 16.25 2.60 -1.69
C SER A 74 15.63 3.50 -0.61
N HIS A 75 16.46 4.30 0.05
CA HIS A 75 16.00 5.28 1.04
C HIS A 75 14.99 6.28 0.44
N SER A 76 15.16 6.64 -0.83
CA SER A 76 14.23 7.51 -1.55
C SER A 76 12.81 6.93 -1.69
N GLU A 77 12.67 5.62 -1.85
CA GLU A 77 11.35 4.97 -1.93
C GLU A 77 10.63 4.96 -0.56
N VAL A 78 11.41 4.89 0.52
CA VAL A 78 10.90 5.00 1.90
C VAL A 78 10.39 6.43 2.15
N GLU A 79 11.13 7.44 1.71
CA GLU A 79 10.74 8.85 1.85
C GLU A 79 9.53 9.22 0.99
N GLU A 80 9.48 8.74 -0.26
CA GLU A 80 8.35 8.94 -1.17
C GLU A 80 7.07 8.33 -0.59
N LEU A 81 7.13 7.07 -0.14
CA LEU A 81 5.98 6.40 0.46
C LEU A 81 5.54 7.09 1.77
N LEU A 82 6.49 7.54 2.59
CA LEU A 82 6.18 8.28 3.81
C LEU A 82 5.48 9.62 3.53
N ARG A 83 5.91 10.34 2.49
CA ARG A 83 5.29 11.60 2.06
C ARG A 83 3.84 11.40 1.64
N GLU A 84 3.58 10.37 0.84
CA GLU A 84 2.24 10.08 0.33
C GLU A 84 1.27 9.65 1.43
N VAL A 85 1.75 8.90 2.41
CA VAL A 85 0.99 8.51 3.61
C VAL A 85 0.66 9.75 4.46
N LYS A 86 1.64 10.60 4.75
CA LYS A 86 1.45 11.79 5.62
C LYS A 86 0.49 12.81 5.03
N THR A 87 0.55 13.05 3.73
CA THR A 87 -0.31 14.02 3.04
C THR A 87 -1.80 13.70 3.20
N ARG A 88 -2.16 12.42 3.41
CA ARG A 88 -3.55 11.97 3.45
C ARG A 88 -4.06 11.53 4.82
N ILE A 89 -3.22 11.50 5.85
CA ILE A 89 -3.65 11.31 7.24
C ILE A 89 -4.12 12.63 7.88
N ALA A 90 -3.69 13.78 7.33
CA ALA A 90 -3.97 15.11 7.88
C ALA A 90 -5.17 15.83 7.24
N THR A 91 -5.99 15.14 6.43
CA THR A 91 -7.22 15.67 5.83
C THR A 91 -8.42 14.92 6.37
#